data_AF-A0A7W5WVB3-F1
#
_entry.id   AF-A0A7W5WVB3-F1
#
_cell.length_a   1.000
_cell.length_b   1.000
_cell.length_c   1.000
_cell.angle_alpha   90.00
_cell.angle_beta   90.00
_cell.angle_gamma   90.00
#
_symmetry.space_group_name_H-M   'P 1'
#
loop_
_entity.id
_entity.type
_entity.pdbx_description
1 polymer ?
#
loop_
_entity_poly.entity_id
_entity_poly.type
_entity_poly.pdbx_seq_one_letter_code
_entity_poly.pdbx_strand_id
1 'polypeptide(L)'
;MRGAVTNKDAEALALQALVWTLSEPDRAMRLLSVTGLDPADLRTRAGEPAVLAAVLGFLESHEPDLVACAETLGIRPEALVRARMTLDPGFEA
;
A
#
# COMPACT_ATOMS: atom_id res chain seq x y z
N MET A 1 12.74 -20.06 -7.73
CA MET A 1 11.30 -20.32 -7.52
C MET A 1 10.76 -19.23 -6.61
N ARG A 2 9.90 -18.35 -7.13
CA ARG A 2 9.37 -17.18 -6.40
C ARG A 2 8.16 -17.68 -5.60
N GLY A 3 8.31 -17.74 -4.28
CA GLY A 3 7.26 -18.18 -3.36
C GLY A 3 5.96 -17.44 -3.64
N ALA A 4 4.85 -18.16 -3.60
CA ALA A 4 3.52 -17.56 -3.61
C ALA A 4 3.52 -16.41 -2.60
N VAL A 5 3.09 -15.22 -3.02
CA VAL A 5 2.79 -14.17 -2.04
C VAL A 5 1.59 -14.70 -1.27
N THR A 6 1.84 -15.25 -0.09
CA THR A 6 0.77 -15.58 0.83
C THR A 6 0.11 -14.27 1.27
N ASN A 7 -1.16 -14.31 1.67
CA ASN A 7 -1.90 -13.10 2.11
C ASN A 7 -1.08 -12.30 3.15
N LYS A 8 -0.42 -13.03 4.06
CA LYS A 8 0.48 -12.46 5.07
C LYS A 8 1.70 -11.70 4.50
N ASP A 9 2.23 -12.11 3.36
CA ASP A 9 3.29 -11.38 2.65
C ASP A 9 2.74 -10.13 1.96
N ALA A 10 1.50 -10.19 1.44
CA ALA A 10 0.85 -9.02 0.85
C ALA A 10 0.56 -7.95 1.91
N GLU A 11 0.03 -8.37 3.08
CA GLU A 11 -0.20 -7.48 4.23
C GLU A 11 1.11 -6.84 4.71
N ALA A 12 2.17 -7.65 4.85
CA ALA A 12 3.48 -7.15 5.25
C ALA A 12 4.09 -6.18 4.22
N LEU A 13 3.92 -6.43 2.93
CA LEU A 13 4.36 -5.52 1.86
C LEU A 13 3.58 -4.21 1.90
N ALA A 14 2.27 -4.27 2.06
CA ALA A 14 1.42 -3.09 2.16
C ALA A 14 1.74 -2.25 3.41
N LEU A 15 2.01 -2.89 4.54
CA LEU A 15 2.45 -2.21 5.76
C LEU A 15 3.79 -1.51 5.59
N GLN A 16 4.76 -2.16 4.93
CA GLN A 16 6.05 -1.53 4.62
C GLN A 16 5.88 -0.33 3.70
N ALA A 17 5.03 -0.46 2.68
CA ALA A 17 4.69 0.64 1.77
C ALA A 17 4.01 1.80 2.52
N LEU A 18 3.07 1.49 3.43
CA LEU A 18 2.43 2.47 4.30
C LEU A 18 3.46 3.21 5.17
N VAL A 19 4.39 2.50 5.81
CA VAL A 19 5.44 3.12 6.61
C VAL A 19 6.31 4.04 5.76
N TRP A 20 6.66 3.64 4.54
CA TRP A 20 7.40 4.48 3.60
C TRP A 20 6.63 5.75 3.20
N THR A 21 5.33 5.63 2.92
CA THR A 21 4.46 6.77 2.63
C THR A 21 4.34 7.71 3.84
N LEU A 22 4.24 7.16 5.05
CA LEU A 22 4.16 7.93 6.30
C LEU A 22 5.51 8.53 6.73
N SER A 23 6.62 8.03 6.20
CA SER A 23 7.94 8.59 6.47
C SER A 23 8.09 10.00 5.90
N GLU A 24 7.34 10.34 4.86
CA GLU A 24 7.33 11.67 4.26
C GLU A 24 6.00 12.39 4.55
N PRO A 25 6.02 13.56 5.22
CA PRO A 25 4.79 14.23 5.65
C PRO A 25 3.91 14.68 4.48
N ASP A 26 4.50 15.11 3.37
CA ASP A 26 3.76 15.48 2.14
C ASP A 26 2.99 14.29 1.55
N ARG A 27 3.63 13.12 1.50
CA ARG A 27 3.01 11.89 0.98
C ARG A 27 1.90 11.42 1.91
N ALA A 28 2.13 11.45 3.22
CA ALA A 28 1.12 11.13 4.22
C ALA A 28 -0.11 12.03 4.08
N MET A 29 0.08 13.35 3.96
CA MET A 29 -1.02 14.30 3.81
C MET A 29 -1.80 14.07 2.52
N ARG A 30 -1.12 13.75 1.41
CA ARG A 30 -1.76 13.42 0.14
C ARG A 30 -2.55 12.10 0.23
N LEU A 31 -1.97 11.05 0.83
CA LEU A 31 -2.65 9.78 1.07
C LEU A 31 -3.96 10.02 1.82
N LEU A 32 -3.90 10.73 2.95
CA LEU A 32 -5.07 11.04 3.79
C LEU A 32 -6.13 11.85 3.01
N SER A 33 -5.68 12.79 2.18
CA SER A 33 -6.58 13.59 1.32
C SER A 33 -7.28 12.75 0.25
N VAL A 34 -6.60 11.72 -0.29
CA VAL A 34 -7.15 10.83 -1.32
C VAL A 34 -8.06 9.76 -0.72
N THR A 35 -7.68 9.18 0.42
CA THR A 35 -8.46 8.13 1.09
C THR A 35 -9.58 8.70 1.95
N GLY A 36 -9.55 10.01 2.27
CA GLY A 36 -10.49 10.64 3.19
C GLY A 36 -10.34 10.18 4.64
N LEU A 37 -9.20 9.55 4.98
CA LEU A 37 -8.93 9.01 6.31
C LEU A 37 -8.15 10.05 7.14
N ASP A 38 -8.32 10.00 8.46
CA ASP A 38 -7.50 10.74 9.43
C ASP A 38 -6.29 9.89 9.86
N PRO A 39 -5.12 10.46 10.21
CA PRO A 39 -3.97 9.69 10.70
C PRO A 39 -4.27 8.77 11.90
N ALA A 40 -5.21 9.14 12.78
CA ALA A 40 -5.64 8.30 13.89
C ALA A 40 -6.49 7.11 13.40
N ASP A 41 -7.40 7.35 12.46
CA ASP A 41 -8.24 6.32 11.85
C ASP A 41 -7.39 5.35 11.02
N LEU A 42 -6.47 5.89 10.21
CA LEU A 42 -5.51 5.13 9.42
C LEU A 42 -4.67 4.20 10.31
N ARG A 43 -4.20 4.66 11.48
CA ARG A 43 -3.46 3.80 12.43
C ARG A 43 -4.33 2.71 13.04
N THR A 44 -5.57 3.04 13.39
CA THR A 44 -6.52 2.07 13.97
C THR A 44 -6.88 0.99 12.96
N ARG A 45 -7.04 1.38 11.69
CA ARG A 45 -7.45 0.52 10.58
C ARG A 45 -6.28 -0.01 9.74
N ALA A 46 -5.03 0.27 10.12
CA ALA A 46 -3.84 -0.20 9.40
C ALA A 46 -3.72 -1.74 9.35
N GLY A 47 -4.42 -2.44 10.24
CA GLY A 47 -4.54 -3.91 10.22
C GLY A 47 -5.65 -4.43 9.30
N GLU A 48 -6.44 -3.56 8.67
CA GLU A 48 -7.50 -3.99 7.76
C GLU A 48 -6.97 -4.14 6.32
N PRO A 49 -7.20 -5.28 5.67
CA PRO A 49 -6.73 -5.51 4.30
C PRO A 49 -7.28 -4.50 3.30
N ALA A 50 -8.50 -4.00 3.51
CA ALA A 50 -9.11 -2.94 2.68
C ALA A 50 -8.33 -1.62 2.76
N VAL A 51 -7.85 -1.23 3.94
CA VAL A 51 -7.04 -0.01 4.11
C VAL A 51 -5.67 -0.19 3.49
N LEU A 52 -5.03 -1.34 3.72
CA LEU A 52 -3.75 -1.68 3.10
C LEU A 52 -3.83 -1.69 1.57
N ALA A 53 -4.91 -2.22 1.01
CA ALA A 53 -5.17 -2.15 -0.42
C ALA A 53 -5.36 -0.72 -0.91
N ALA A 54 -6.11 0.13 -0.19
CA ALA A 54 -6.29 1.55 -0.54
C ALA A 54 -4.95 2.31 -0.60
N VAL A 55 -4.05 2.05 0.36
CA VAL A 55 -2.68 2.63 0.37
C VAL A 55 -1.89 2.21 -0.86
N LEU A 56 -1.93 0.93 -1.22
CA LEU A 56 -1.27 0.45 -2.42
C LEU A 56 -1.87 1.06 -3.70
N GLY A 57 -3.16 1.38 -3.70
CA GLY A 57 -3.83 2.03 -4.83
C GLY A 57 -3.45 3.48 -4.99
N PHE A 58 -3.27 4.17 -3.87
CA PHE A 58 -2.72 5.51 -3.87
C PHE A 58 -1.33 5.53 -4.53
N LEU A 59 -0.46 4.57 -4.17
CA LEU A 59 0.85 4.42 -4.79
C LEU A 59 0.73 4.09 -6.29
N GLU A 60 -0.17 3.17 -6.66
CA GLU A 60 -0.42 2.81 -8.06
C GLU A 60 -0.90 4.00 -8.91
N SER A 61 -1.72 4.88 -8.34
CA SER A 61 -2.19 6.12 -9.00
C SER A 61 -1.05 7.13 -9.23
N HIS A 62 0.08 6.96 -8.55
CA HIS A 62 1.27 7.81 -8.65
C HIS A 62 2.49 6.96 -8.99
N GLU A 63 2.69 6.70 -10.28
CA GLU A 63 3.83 5.92 -10.80
C GLU A 63 5.21 6.25 -10.18
N PRO A 64 5.63 7.52 -9.99
CA PRO A 64 6.90 7.82 -9.33
C PRO A 64 6.95 7.40 -7.85
N ASP A 65 5.85 7.50 -7.11
CA ASP A 65 5.78 7.05 -5.72
C ASP A 65 5.77 5.51 -5.63
N LEU A 66 5.09 4.83 -6.56
CA LEU A 66 5.13 3.38 -6.69
C LEU A 66 6.56 2.87 -6.91
N VAL A 67 7.27 3.46 -7.89
CA VAL A 67 8.63 3.06 -8.25
C VAL A 67 9.57 3.33 -7.09
N ALA A 68 9.54 4.53 -6.51
CA ALA A 68 10.43 4.89 -5.39
C ALA A 68 10.18 4.03 -4.14
N CYS A 69 8.92 3.67 -3.87
CA CYS A 69 8.56 2.73 -2.81
C CYS A 69 9.14 1.34 -3.11
N ALA A 70 8.90 0.81 -4.31
CA ALA A 70 9.41 -0.48 -4.73
C ALA A 70 10.95 -0.57 -4.67
N GLU A 71 11.65 0.48 -5.12
CA GLU A 71 13.10 0.60 -5.03
C GLU A 71 13.59 0.58 -3.58
N THR A 72 12.92 1.34 -2.71
CA THR A 72 13.27 1.39 -1.28
C THR A 72 13.06 0.03 -0.60
N LEU A 73 12.00 -0.69 -0.97
CA LEU A 73 11.71 -2.04 -0.46
C LEU A 73 12.56 -3.13 -1.13
N GLY A 74 13.32 -2.81 -2.17
CA GLY A 74 14.12 -3.77 -2.94
C GLY A 74 13.27 -4.80 -3.71
N ILE A 75 12.04 -4.41 -4.09
CA ILE A 75 11.09 -5.28 -4.80
C ILE A 75 10.70 -4.67 -6.16
N ARG A 76 9.96 -5.44 -6.96
CA ARG A 76 9.39 -4.93 -8.21
C ARG A 76 8.09 -4.18 -7.93
N PRO A 77 7.77 -3.09 -8.65
CA PRO A 77 6.48 -2.38 -8.49
C PRO A 77 5.28 -3.29 -8.76
N GLU A 78 5.41 -4.23 -9.71
CA GLU A 78 4.43 -5.31 -9.95
C GLU A 78 4.12 -6.11 -8.67
N ALA A 79 5.06 -6.16 -7.72
CA ALA A 79 4.88 -6.87 -6.47
C ALA A 79 3.94 -6.17 -5.48
N LEU A 80 3.82 -4.85 -5.57
CA LEU A 80 2.87 -4.04 -4.81
C LEU A 80 1.47 -4.18 -5.42
N VAL A 81 1.37 -4.14 -6.75
CA VAL A 81 0.10 -4.32 -7.48
C VAL A 81 -0.52 -5.69 -7.20
N ARG A 82 0.25 -6.78 -7.28
CA ARG A 82 -0.24 -8.12 -6.93
C ARG A 82 -0.66 -8.23 -5.46
N ALA A 83 0.01 -7.50 -4.55
CA ALA A 83 -0.34 -7.49 -3.14
C ALA A 83 -1.70 -6.81 -2.94
N ARG A 84 -1.93 -5.68 -3.60
CA ARG A 84 -3.23 -5.00 -3.63
C ARG A 84 -4.36 -5.92 -4.11
N MET A 85 -4.15 -6.60 -5.24
CA MET A 85 -5.11 -7.58 -5.78
C MET A 85 -5.38 -8.77 -4.83
N THR A 86 -4.40 -9.14 -4.00
CA THR A 86 -4.56 -10.23 -3.02
C THR A 86 -5.34 -9.75 -1.78
N LEU A 87 -5.14 -8.49 -1.38
CA LEU A 87 -5.73 -7.89 -0.18
C LEU A 87 -7.17 -7.42 -0.41
N ASP A 88 -7.49 -6.97 -1.61
CA ASP A 88 -8.83 -6.50 -1.97
C ASP A 88 -9.32 -7.23 -3.23
N PRO A 89 -10.06 -8.34 -3.06
CA PRO A 89 -10.76 -8.99 -4.17
C PRO A 89 -12.07 -8.25 -4.56
N GLY A 90 -12.35 -7.09 -3.96
CA GLY A 90 -13.64 -6.38 -4.02
C GLY A 90 -13.63 -5.12 -4.90
N PHE A 91 -12.53 -4.76 -5.53
CA PHE A 91 -12.45 -3.70 -6.54
C PHE A 91 -12.80 -4.21 -7.95
N GLU A 92 -13.71 -5.19 -8.06
CA GLU A 92 -14.49 -5.42 -9.27
C GLU A 92 -15.81 -4.65 -9.08
N ALA A 93 -16.09 -3.78 -10.05
CA ALA A 93 -17.21 -2.84 -10.17
C ALA A 93 -18.58 -3.26 -9.60
#